data_AF-A0A4Z2EFJ8-F1
#
_entry.id   AF-A0A4Z2EFJ8-F1
#
_cell.length_a   1.000
_cell.length_b   1.000
_cell.length_c   1.000
_cell.angle_alpha   90.00
_cell.angle_beta   90.00
_cell.angle_gamma   90.00
#
_symmetry.space_group_name_H-M   'P 1'
#
loop_
_entity.id
_entity.type
_entity.pdbx_description
1 polymer ?
#
loop_
_entity_poly.entity_id
_entity_poly.type
_entity_poly.pdbx_seq_one_letter_code
_entity_poly.pdbx_strand_id
1 'polypeptide(L)'
;MAINAGSLLSTVVTPILRGDVQCFGGDCYALAFGVPAALMVVALVVFIAGSGQYKRSPPRGNVLLEVCGCVGFAIKNRWKSQSDSRRTHWLDWAEEKYSKRLIQEVKMVLRVLVLYVPLPMFWALFDQQVSEDQDHQVHQDQEVPPGGGSRLALILEPRHPQIHDEAM
;
A
#
# COMPACT_ATOMS: atom_id res chain seq x y z
N MET A 1 2.67 10.45 14.49
CA MET A 1 2.55 11.85 14.03
C MET A 1 3.50 12.21 12.89
N ALA A 2 4.73 11.67 12.86
CA ALA A 2 5.66 11.91 11.75
C ALA A 2 5.14 11.48 10.37
N ILE A 3 4.34 10.40 10.30
CA ILE A 3 3.76 9.91 9.03
C ILE A 3 2.78 10.91 8.42
N ASN A 4 1.86 11.44 9.23
CA ASN A 4 0.88 12.42 8.75
C ASN A 4 1.56 13.75 8.38
N ALA A 5 2.55 14.18 9.16
CA ALA A 5 3.36 15.36 8.83
C ALA A 5 4.17 15.16 7.54
N GLY A 6 4.78 13.99 7.36
CA GLY A 6 5.52 13.64 6.15
C GLY A 6 4.64 13.61 4.90
N SER A 7 3.42 13.08 5.01
CA SER A 7 2.44 13.10 3.92
C SER A 7 2.06 14.52 3.51
N LEU A 8 1.74 15.39 4.48
CA LEU A 8 1.41 16.81 4.23
C LEU A 8 2.59 17.60 3.66
N LEU A 9 3.82 17.33 4.13
CA LEU A 9 5.01 17.97 3.58
C LEU A 9 5.28 17.50 2.15
N SER A 10 5.07 16.22 1.86
CA SER A 10 5.24 15.67 0.51
C SER A 10 4.25 16.29 -0.48
N THR A 11 2.99 16.47 -0.09
CA THR A 11 1.97 17.07 -0.98
C THR A 11 2.21 18.55 -1.24
N VAL A 12 2.86 19.28 -0.33
CA VAL A 12 3.22 20.70 -0.52
C VAL A 12 4.54 20.87 -1.28
N VAL A 13 5.55 20.05 -0.99
CA VAL A 13 6.89 20.17 -1.59
C VAL A 13 6.91 19.67 -3.03
N THR A 14 6.17 18.61 -3.35
CA THR A 14 6.12 18.01 -4.71
C THR A 14 5.75 19.02 -5.81
N PRO A 15 4.70 19.85 -5.70
CA PRO A 15 4.37 20.83 -6.74
C PRO A 15 5.38 21.98 -6.82
N ILE A 16 5.98 22.41 -5.71
CA ILE A 16 6.99 23.47 -5.69
C ILE A 16 8.27 23.01 -6.38
N LEU A 17 8.71 21.78 -6.10
CA LEU A 17 9.86 21.18 -6.75
C LEU A 17 9.63 20.92 -8.24
N ARG A 18 8.38 20.79 -8.70
CA ARG A 18 8.04 20.63 -10.12
C ARG A 18 7.88 21.98 -10.84
N GLY A 19 7.50 23.04 -10.14
CA GLY A 19 7.28 24.39 -10.70
C GLY A 19 8.54 25.25 -10.84
N ASP A 20 9.53 25.09 -9.96
CA ASP A 20 10.65 26.05 -9.82
C ASP A 20 12.00 25.58 -10.39
N VAL A 21 12.13 24.34 -10.89
CA VAL A 21 13.39 23.80 -11.44
C VAL A 21 13.22 23.34 -12.89
N GLN A 22 13.41 24.27 -13.83
CA GLN A 22 13.65 23.92 -15.22
C GLN A 22 15.05 23.31 -15.32
N CYS A 23 15.16 21.98 -15.42
CA CYS A 23 16.45 21.34 -15.65
C CYS A 23 16.88 21.58 -17.10
N PHE A 24 17.78 22.54 -17.30
CA PHE A 24 18.69 22.65 -18.46
C PHE A 24 18.08 22.22 -19.81
N GLY A 25 16.88 22.72 -20.15
CA GLY A 25 16.28 22.51 -21.47
C GLY A 25 15.78 21.10 -21.82
N GLY A 26 15.49 20.21 -20.84
CA GLY A 26 14.89 18.89 -21.09
C GLY A 26 14.23 18.24 -19.87
N ASP A 27 13.59 17.07 -20.06
CA ASP A 27 12.76 16.41 -19.04
C ASP A 27 13.56 15.91 -17.82
N CYS A 28 13.21 16.41 -16.63
CA CYS A 28 13.98 16.19 -15.40
C CYS A 28 13.57 14.94 -14.61
N TYR A 29 13.76 13.76 -15.20
CA TYR A 29 13.55 12.48 -14.50
C TYR A 29 14.54 12.26 -13.34
N ALA A 30 15.76 12.80 -13.46
CA ALA A 30 16.81 12.62 -12.45
C ALA A 30 16.45 13.23 -11.08
N LEU A 31 15.71 14.33 -11.05
CA LEU A 31 15.32 14.98 -9.78
C LEU A 31 14.22 14.18 -9.05
N ALA A 32 13.25 13.65 -9.81
CA ALA A 32 12.14 12.87 -9.25
C ALA A 32 12.62 11.60 -8.54
N PHE A 33 13.64 10.92 -9.08
CA PHE A 33 14.23 9.73 -8.45
C PHE A 33 15.40 10.06 -7.50
N GLY A 34 16.11 11.17 -7.73
CA GLY A 34 17.26 11.58 -6.93
C GLY A 34 16.89 12.07 -5.52
N VAL A 35 15.76 12.78 -5.38
CA VAL A 35 15.32 13.28 -4.06
C VAL A 35 14.98 12.13 -3.10
N PRO A 36 14.15 11.12 -3.46
CA PRO A 36 13.95 9.95 -2.62
C PRO A 36 15.25 9.19 -2.32
N ALA A 37 16.15 9.05 -3.29
CA ALA A 37 17.42 8.37 -3.09
C ALA A 37 18.31 9.08 -2.06
N ALA A 38 18.43 10.41 -2.14
CA ALA A 38 19.19 11.20 -1.17
C ALA A 38 18.58 11.12 0.23
N LEU A 39 17.25 11.22 0.34
CA LEU A 39 16.53 11.06 1.62
C LEU A 39 16.74 9.67 2.22
N MET A 40 16.78 8.61 1.40
CA MET A 40 17.08 7.24 1.84
C MET A 40 18.52 7.11 2.39
N VAL A 41 19.50 7.76 1.75
CA VAL A 41 20.89 7.77 2.24
C VAL A 41 20.98 8.47 3.60
N VAL A 42 20.35 9.63 3.77
CA VAL A 42 20.32 10.36 5.04
C VAL A 42 19.67 9.51 6.14
N ALA A 43 18.53 8.88 5.86
CA ALA A 43 17.84 7.99 6.80
C ALA A 43 18.74 6.82 7.24
N LEU A 44 19.49 6.23 6.31
CA LEU A 44 20.42 5.15 6.61
C LEU A 44 21.56 5.60 7.53
N VAL A 45 22.16 6.76 7.28
CA VAL A 45 23.25 7.31 8.13
C VAL A 45 22.76 7.52 9.56
N VAL A 46 21.57 8.12 9.72
CA VAL A 46 20.96 8.33 11.05
C VAL A 46 20.66 6.99 11.73
N PHE A 47 20.14 6.01 10.98
CA PHE A 47 19.87 4.67 11.51
C PHE A 47 21.13 3.96 12.00
N ILE A 48 22.22 4.03 11.22
CA ILE A 48 23.51 3.43 11.59
C ILE A 48 24.07 4.12 12.83
N ALA A 49 24.01 5.45 12.90
CA ALA A 49 24.45 6.21 14.07
C ALA A 49 23.65 5.83 15.35
N GLY A 50 22.36 5.54 15.22
CA GLY A 50 21.50 5.11 16.33
C GLY A 50 21.60 3.61 16.69
N SER A 51 22.26 2.81 15.87
CA SER A 51 22.23 1.34 15.96
C SER A 51 22.82 0.77 17.26
N GLY A 52 23.69 1.52 17.96
CA GLY A 52 24.24 1.13 19.25
C GLY A 52 23.22 1.06 20.40
N GLN A 53 22.11 1.80 20.29
CA GLN A 53 21.04 1.82 21.30
C GLN A 53 19.96 0.75 21.04
N TYR A 54 20.10 -0.02 19.95
CA TYR A 54 19.08 -0.99 19.53
C TYR A 54 19.23 -2.31 20.28
N LYS A 55 18.19 -2.72 21.00
CA LYS A 55 18.16 -4.03 21.69
C LYS A 55 17.91 -5.16 20.68
N ARG A 56 18.96 -5.92 20.35
CA ARG A 56 18.86 -7.09 19.48
C ARG A 56 18.21 -8.26 20.24
N SER A 57 16.98 -8.61 19.87
CA SER A 57 16.32 -9.81 20.39
C SER A 57 16.80 -11.05 19.62
N PRO A 58 17.00 -12.21 20.26
CA PRO A 58 17.40 -13.43 19.57
C PRO A 58 16.33 -13.84 18.55
N PRO A 59 16.70 -14.52 17.44
CA PRO A 59 15.76 -14.98 16.45
C PRO A 59 14.80 -15.99 17.09
N ARG A 60 13.49 -15.65 17.16
CA ARG A 60 12.45 -16.65 17.43
C ARG A 60 12.40 -17.59 16.23
N GLY A 61 12.35 -18.91 16.48
CA GLY A 61 12.33 -19.93 15.42
C GLY A 61 11.18 -19.74 14.41
N ASN A 62 11.11 -20.59 13.38
CA ASN A 62 10.13 -20.44 12.29
C ASN A 62 8.69 -20.71 12.74
N VAL A 63 8.05 -19.70 13.34
CA VAL A 63 6.65 -19.73 13.78
C VAL A 63 5.72 -20.09 12.61
N LEU A 64 6.01 -19.62 11.39
CA LEU A 64 5.20 -19.95 10.22
C LEU A 64 5.19 -21.45 9.92
N LEU A 65 6.35 -22.11 9.99
CA LEU A 65 6.45 -23.57 9.81
C LEU A 65 5.72 -24.32 10.93
N GLU A 66 5.80 -23.82 12.16
CA GLU A 66 5.10 -24.40 13.30
C GLU A 66 3.56 -24.30 13.13
N VAL A 67 3.06 -23.14 12.69
CA VAL A 67 1.63 -22.92 12.40
C VAL A 67 1.15 -23.78 11.23
N CYS A 68 1.88 -23.77 10.10
CA CYS A 68 1.54 -24.60 8.94
C CYS A 68 1.58 -26.10 9.29
N GLY A 69 2.57 -26.53 10.07
CA GLY A 69 2.69 -27.89 10.58
C GLY A 69 1.56 -28.27 11.52
N CYS A 70 1.11 -27.36 12.39
CA CYS A 70 -0.04 -27.55 13.28
C CYS A 70 -1.33 -27.74 12.48
N VAL A 71 -1.61 -26.87 11.52
CA VAL A 71 -2.79 -26.95 10.64
C VAL A 71 -2.77 -28.23 9.81
N GLY A 72 -1.65 -28.52 9.14
CA GLY A 72 -1.49 -29.72 8.31
C GLY A 72 -1.61 -31.02 9.11
N PHE A 73 -1.04 -31.07 10.33
CA PHE A 73 -1.18 -32.21 11.23
C PHE A 73 -2.63 -32.38 11.69
N ALA A 74 -3.33 -31.29 12.07
CA ALA A 74 -4.74 -31.35 12.46
C ALA A 74 -5.62 -31.90 11.33
N ILE A 75 -5.41 -31.45 10.08
CA ILE A 75 -6.16 -31.93 8.91
C ILE A 75 -5.85 -33.41 8.64
N LYS A 76 -4.56 -33.79 8.62
CA LYS A 76 -4.14 -35.17 8.39
C LYS A 76 -4.67 -36.13 9.45
N ASN A 77 -4.66 -35.71 10.72
CA ASN A 77 -5.16 -36.51 11.83
C ASN A 77 -6.68 -36.65 11.79
N ARG A 78 -7.39 -35.58 11.42
CA ARG A 78 -8.84 -35.60 11.20
C ARG A 78 -9.26 -36.54 10.06
N TRP A 79 -8.49 -36.60 8.97
CA TRP A 79 -8.78 -37.55 7.88
C TRP A 79 -8.47 -39.01 8.24
N LYS A 80 -7.53 -39.26 9.15
CA LYS A 80 -7.19 -40.62 9.60
C LYS A 80 -8.09 -41.16 10.70
N SER A 81 -8.69 -40.30 11.51
CA SER A 81 -9.45 -40.69 12.68
C SER A 81 -10.84 -40.05 12.62
N GLN A 82 -11.82 -40.81 12.14
CA GLN A 82 -13.16 -40.32 11.84
C GLN A 82 -14.14 -40.44 13.03
N SER A 83 -13.69 -40.85 14.22
CA SER A 83 -14.59 -41.34 15.28
C SER A 83 -14.13 -41.03 16.72
N ASP A 84 -13.94 -39.75 17.08
CA ASP A 84 -13.94 -39.35 18.51
C ASP A 84 -14.89 -38.14 18.67
N SER A 85 -16.01 -38.36 19.38
CA SER A 85 -17.08 -37.37 19.58
C SER A 85 -16.74 -36.28 20.61
N ARG A 86 -15.54 -36.32 21.19
CA ARG A 86 -15.10 -35.37 22.24
C ARG A 86 -14.47 -34.07 21.72
N ARG A 87 -14.20 -33.94 20.42
CA ARG A 87 -13.51 -32.77 19.82
C ARG A 87 -14.51 -31.88 19.09
N THR A 88 -14.67 -30.63 19.54
CA THR A 88 -15.66 -29.68 18.99
C THR A 88 -15.13 -28.86 17.82
N HIS A 89 -13.83 -28.53 17.79
CA HIS A 89 -13.21 -27.78 16.69
C HIS A 89 -12.25 -28.66 15.86
N TRP A 90 -12.22 -28.47 14.54
CA TRP A 90 -11.37 -29.26 13.62
C TRP A 90 -9.87 -29.12 13.89
N LEU A 91 -9.45 -28.01 14.49
CA LEU A 91 -8.05 -27.77 14.89
C LEU A 91 -7.64 -28.49 16.19
N ASP A 92 -8.60 -29.01 16.98
CA ASP A 92 -8.30 -29.73 18.24
C ASP A 92 -7.63 -31.09 17.96
N TRP A 93 -7.67 -31.55 16.71
CA TRP A 93 -6.94 -32.72 16.23
C TRP A 93 -5.41 -32.56 16.29
N ALA A 94 -4.89 -31.34 16.52
CA ALA A 94 -3.48 -31.09 16.75
C ALA A 94 -3.02 -31.23 18.21
N GLU A 95 -3.93 -31.41 19.18
CA GLU A 95 -3.59 -31.49 20.61
C GLU A 95 -2.64 -32.65 20.97
N GLU A 96 -2.60 -33.69 20.13
CA GLU A 96 -1.69 -34.83 20.29
C GLU A 96 -0.21 -34.47 20.12
N LYS A 97 0.10 -33.40 19.37
CA LYS A 97 1.47 -33.00 19.05
C LYS A 97 1.79 -31.56 19.45
N TYR A 98 0.80 -30.69 19.54
CA TYR A 98 0.98 -29.25 19.75
C TYR A 98 0.29 -28.78 21.03
N SER A 99 0.84 -27.74 21.66
CA SER A 99 0.30 -27.18 22.90
C SER A 99 -1.08 -26.54 22.67
N LYS A 100 -1.96 -26.60 23.68
CA LYS A 100 -3.28 -25.93 23.67
C LYS A 100 -3.17 -24.44 23.39
N ARG A 101 -2.11 -23.80 23.90
CA ARG A 101 -1.85 -22.37 23.65
C ARG A 101 -1.63 -22.11 22.16
N LEU A 102 -0.73 -22.85 21.50
CA LEU A 102 -0.48 -22.70 20.06
C LEU A 102 -1.76 -22.92 19.24
N ILE A 103 -2.55 -23.94 19.58
CA ILE A 103 -3.81 -24.24 18.89
C ILE A 103 -4.80 -23.07 19.02
N GLN A 104 -4.92 -22.45 20.21
CA GLN A 104 -5.77 -21.28 20.40
C GLN A 104 -5.26 -20.06 19.63
N GLU A 105 -3.95 -19.80 19.64
CA GLU A 105 -3.34 -18.72 18.83
C GLU A 105 -3.65 -18.93 17.34
N VAL A 106 -3.49 -20.15 16.83
CA VAL A 106 -3.81 -20.47 15.43
C VAL A 106 -5.30 -20.30 15.13
N LYS A 107 -6.21 -20.68 16.03
CA LYS A 107 -7.66 -20.41 15.87
C LYS A 107 -7.94 -18.92 15.74
N MET A 108 -7.31 -18.10 16.57
CA MET A 108 -7.48 -16.65 16.53
C MET A 108 -6.92 -16.06 15.23
N VAL A 109 -5.72 -16.47 14.83
CA VAL A 109 -5.09 -16.04 13.57
C VAL A 109 -5.93 -16.43 12.36
N LEU A 110 -6.48 -17.65 12.30
CA LEU A 110 -7.33 -18.07 11.19
C LEU A 110 -8.63 -17.26 11.11
N ARG A 111 -9.23 -16.87 12.24
CA ARG A 111 -10.40 -15.97 12.26
C ARG A 111 -10.05 -14.58 11.75
N VAL A 112 -8.92 -14.02 12.17
CA VAL A 112 -8.44 -12.72 11.67
C VAL A 112 -8.11 -12.81 10.19
N LEU A 113 -7.49 -13.89 9.72
CA LEU A 113 -7.18 -14.09 8.32
C LEU A 113 -8.44 -14.06 7.45
N VAL A 114 -9.52 -14.71 7.88
CA VAL A 114 -10.82 -14.68 7.20
C VAL A 114 -11.38 -13.26 7.14
N LEU A 115 -11.28 -12.50 8.24
CA LEU A 115 -11.71 -11.10 8.26
C LEU A 115 -10.88 -10.21 7.31
N TYR A 116 -9.63 -10.56 7.07
CA TYR A 116 -8.71 -9.82 6.19
C TYR A 116 -8.84 -10.22 4.71
N VAL A 117 -9.60 -11.25 4.35
CA VAL A 117 -9.80 -11.67 2.94
C VAL A 117 -10.33 -10.53 2.02
N PRO A 118 -11.27 -9.68 2.45
CA PRO A 118 -11.73 -8.55 1.63
C PRO A 118 -10.68 -7.46 1.41
N LEU A 119 -9.65 -7.38 2.24
CA LEU A 119 -8.69 -6.27 2.24
C LEU A 119 -7.79 -6.27 0.98
N PRO A 120 -7.16 -7.39 0.57
CA PRO A 120 -6.45 -7.46 -0.71
C PRO A 120 -7.36 -7.19 -1.92
N MET A 121 -8.62 -7.63 -1.89
CA MET A 121 -9.57 -7.34 -2.98
C MET A 121 -9.91 -5.86 -3.05
N PHE A 122 -10.12 -5.21 -1.89
CA PHE A 122 -10.31 -3.77 -1.81
C PHE A 122 -9.11 -3.01 -2.36
N TRP A 123 -7.89 -3.35 -1.95
CA TRP A 123 -6.68 -2.70 -2.45
C TRP A 123 -6.49 -2.94 -3.95
N ALA A 124 -6.76 -4.14 -4.46
CA ALA A 124 -6.67 -4.44 -5.88
C ALA A 124 -7.67 -3.61 -6.72
N LEU A 125 -8.89 -3.41 -6.22
CA LEU A 125 -9.90 -2.57 -6.89
C LEU A 125 -9.58 -1.07 -6.77
N PHE A 126 -9.08 -0.61 -5.62
CA PHE A 126 -8.71 0.79 -5.43
C PHE A 126 -7.55 1.21 -6.34
N ASP A 127 -6.54 0.35 -6.49
CA ASP A 127 -5.39 0.61 -7.36
C ASP A 127 -5.79 0.73 -8.85
N GLN A 128 -6.86 0.03 -9.26
CA GLN A 128 -7.42 0.17 -10.61
C GLN A 128 -8.06 1.55 -10.84
N GLN A 129 -8.65 2.17 -9.82
CA GLN A 129 -9.28 3.50 -9.95
C GLN A 129 -8.23 4.62 -10.01
N VAL A 130 -7.09 4.46 -9.32
CA VAL A 130 -5.98 5.42 -9.35
C VAL A 130 -5.35 5.52 -10.74
N SER A 131 -5.31 4.42 -11.51
CA SER A 131 -4.75 4.46 -12.87
C SER A 131 -5.57 5.31 -13.85
N GLU A 132 -6.90 5.40 -13.67
CA GLU A 132 -7.78 6.17 -14.57
C GLU A 132 -7.66 7.69 -14.34
N ASP A 133 -7.51 8.12 -13.08
CA ASP A 133 -7.29 9.53 -12.73
C ASP A 133 -5.89 10.01 -13.16
N GLN A 134 -4.88 9.13 -13.07
CA GLN A 134 -3.52 9.41 -13.53
C GLN A 134 -3.48 9.62 -15.07
N ASP A 135 -4.22 8.81 -15.82
CA ASP A 135 -4.31 8.90 -17.29
C ASP A 135 -4.98 10.22 -17.74
N HIS A 136 -6.04 10.65 -17.04
CA HIS A 136 -6.69 11.95 -17.30
C HIS A 136 -5.76 13.14 -17.03
N GLN A 137 -4.88 13.08 -16.02
CA GLN A 137 -3.88 14.12 -15.80
C GLN A 137 -2.80 14.15 -16.89
N VAL A 138 -2.31 12.98 -17.34
CA VAL A 138 -1.34 12.89 -18.43
C VAL A 138 -1.92 13.44 -19.75
N HIS A 139 -3.19 13.14 -20.03
CA HIS A 139 -3.88 13.70 -21.19
C HIS A 139 -4.08 15.22 -21.11
N GLN A 140 -4.35 15.79 -19.92
CA GLN A 140 -4.43 17.25 -19.76
C GLN A 140 -3.07 17.94 -19.88
N ASP A 141 -1.97 17.32 -19.43
CA ASP A 141 -0.62 17.87 -19.58
C ASP A 141 -0.14 17.85 -21.04
N GLN A 142 -0.65 16.93 -21.87
CA GLN A 142 -0.31 16.83 -23.30
C GLN A 142 -0.97 17.92 -24.16
N GLU A 143 -2.10 18.49 -23.73
CA GLU A 143 -2.84 19.52 -24.48
C GLU A 143 -2.35 20.97 -24.21
N VAL A 144 -1.42 21.19 -23.27
CA VAL A 144 -0.89 22.54 -22.99
C VAL A 144 0.25 22.87 -23.96
N PRO A 145 0.08 23.82 -24.90
CA PRO A 145 1.15 24.20 -25.83
C PRO A 145 2.30 24.90 -25.09
N PRO A 146 3.56 24.70 -25.53
CA PRO A 146 4.72 25.30 -24.87
C PRO A 146 4.83 26.78 -25.27
N GLY A 147 4.16 27.65 -24.52
CA GLY A 147 4.35 29.09 -24.64
C GLY A 147 3.14 29.94 -24.30
N GLY A 148 3.17 30.56 -23.13
CA GLY A 148 2.55 31.87 -22.91
C GLY A 148 1.30 31.90 -22.03
N GLY A 149 1.39 32.68 -20.95
CA GLY A 149 0.26 33.48 -20.45
C GLY A 149 -0.47 32.95 -19.22
N SER A 150 -0.26 33.65 -18.11
CA SER A 150 -0.99 33.66 -16.84
C SER A 150 -2.41 33.05 -16.84
N ARG A 151 -2.62 32.16 -15.87
CA ARG A 151 -3.88 31.51 -15.41
C ARG A 151 -5.02 32.45 -14.95
N LEU A 152 -5.14 33.67 -15.48
CA LEU A 152 -6.16 34.64 -15.02
C LEU A 152 -7.35 34.86 -15.97
N ALA A 153 -7.40 34.23 -17.14
CA ALA A 153 -8.45 34.51 -18.14
C ALA A 153 -9.69 33.59 -18.10
N LEU A 154 -9.64 32.42 -17.44
CA LEU A 154 -10.73 31.43 -17.54
C LEU A 154 -11.85 31.58 -16.47
N ILE A 155 -11.85 32.62 -15.64
CA ILE A 155 -12.91 32.84 -14.63
C ILE A 155 -14.08 33.69 -15.16
N LEU A 156 -13.99 34.27 -16.37
CA LEU A 156 -15.00 35.19 -16.90
C LEU A 156 -15.48 34.86 -18.31
N GLU A 157 -15.85 33.61 -18.59
CA GLU A 157 -16.67 33.33 -19.78
C GLU A 157 -18.05 32.79 -19.34
N PRO A 158 -19.12 33.60 -19.46
CA PRO A 158 -20.45 33.17 -19.05
C PRO A 158 -20.95 32.12 -20.03
N ARG A 159 -21.34 30.96 -19.49
CA ARG A 159 -21.95 29.85 -20.22
C ARG A 159 -23.26 30.32 -20.87
N HIS A 160 -23.23 30.64 -22.16
CA HIS A 160 -24.44 30.91 -22.96
C HIS A 160 -24.96 29.59 -23.57
N PRO A 161 -26.25 29.26 -23.46
CA PRO A 161 -26.80 28.06 -24.09
C PRO A 161 -27.00 28.34 -25.58
N GLN A 162 -26.50 27.46 -26.45
CA GLN A 162 -26.87 27.46 -27.86
C GLN A 162 -28.09 26.55 -28.06
N ILE A 163 -29.20 27.20 -28.37
CA ILE A 163 -30.50 26.68 -28.82
C ILE A 163 -30.46 26.68 -30.36
N HIS A 164 -30.89 25.58 -31.00
CA HIS A 164 -31.49 25.41 -32.35
C HIS A 164 -30.97 26.28 -33.53
N ASP A 165 -30.74 25.79 -34.75
CA ASP A 165 -31.66 25.03 -35.61
C ASP A 165 -30.93 24.51 -36.87
N GLU A 166 -31.59 23.58 -37.55
CA GLU A 166 -31.30 23.09 -38.91
C GLU A 166 -31.29 24.20 -39.97
N ALA A 167 -30.42 24.09 -40.99
CA ALA A 167 -30.78 24.26 -42.40
C ALA A 167 -29.58 24.07 -43.35
N MET A 168 -29.87 23.32 -44.41
CA MET A 168 -29.22 23.18 -45.72
C MET A 168 -28.15 22.09 -45.90
#